data_AF-A0A7C0W196-F1
#
_entry.id   AF-A0A7C0W196-F1
#
_cell.length_a   1.000
_cell.length_b   1.000
_cell.length_c   1.000
_cell.angle_alpha   90.00
_cell.angle_beta   90.00
_cell.angle_gamma   90.00
#
_symmetry.space_group_name_H-M   'P 1'
#
loop_
_entity.id
_entity.type
_entity.pdbx_description
1 polymer ?
#
loop_
_entity_poly.entity_id
_entity_poly.type
_entity_poly.pdbx_seq_one_letter_code
_entity_poly.pdbx_strand_id
1 'polypeptide(L)'
;MAFKEDIIEPFKNNKVLLDGICKSEHEKLDSNKIHINFVEEEPICVGIPGGFLGIQAFYGILENILRNTAKHNVEYIKRKINVDNNWKLALNIDCTPSKLSSNLWDISIYDNIEREKKKIEKLINEVLIPYLKNGIIDEKGKLLPEAWGLKEMVICAAYLRGLPLTTIQNPLNNHILEPYIKKENKSEGYYLGFKFRMLKPMVVLIVTQQKIKNSNRETWRSMGIYVENSLPDDVPHPILIIESSLREKYENRIKERPGAYPIKIFYKNDNDIKNFLKPNNIDGQIAIYEKEFVKKMCDPYLVICTQNNEEVKFLEKAFFHNKIQPNSRYNNHNFIWDIKFEKANEIKKILGSLLDKEHYLVILEHHQNRMEIINELWQQGHSQQIFYESYTGASPLEHILRSFPNNRYKCQILFWNLILAGVLKIMILDERVKEAIKDEERKTLEYMKIFVPEQQIDLKSPNEDQIKNYIKEKKPHIVAIHAGILDKMGHKSPEKVKEWVVSQCNNILRIVIVSGRGRPTNVPDTIPFLSITPIEHYTIYESYRSKFHLAEEILAARRIKHE
;
A
#
# COMPACT_ATOMS: atom_id res chain seq x y z
N MET A 1 4.57 8.14 0.37
CA MET A 1 5.45 7.83 1.51
C MET A 1 6.57 8.86 1.54
N ALA A 2 6.96 9.38 2.71
CA ALA A 2 8.05 10.34 2.82
C ALA A 2 9.38 9.59 2.68
N PHE A 3 10.20 9.95 1.70
CA PHE A 3 11.34 9.14 1.29
C PHE A 3 12.40 9.05 2.40
N LYS A 4 12.72 10.18 3.03
CA LYS A 4 13.72 10.25 4.08
C LYS A 4 13.25 9.56 5.36
N GLU A 5 12.09 9.97 5.88
CA GLU A 5 11.59 9.55 7.20
C GLU A 5 11.07 8.11 7.20
N ASP A 6 10.34 7.70 6.16
CA ASP A 6 9.66 6.40 6.16
C ASP A 6 10.50 5.29 5.51
N ILE A 7 11.58 5.62 4.77
CA ILE A 7 12.38 4.64 4.01
C ILE A 7 13.87 4.71 4.38
N ILE A 8 14.51 5.88 4.27
CA ILE A 8 15.96 5.99 4.51
C ILE A 8 16.31 5.85 5.99
N GLU A 9 15.62 6.56 6.88
CA GLU A 9 15.92 6.53 8.32
C GLU A 9 15.70 5.13 8.94
N PRO A 10 14.63 4.37 8.63
CA PRO A 10 14.48 3.01 9.14
C PRO A 10 15.61 2.07 8.69
N PHE A 11 16.11 2.20 7.45
CA PHE A 11 17.27 1.42 6.97
C PHE A 11 18.53 1.78 7.76
N LYS A 12 18.81 3.08 7.88
CA LYS A 12 19.97 3.62 8.60
C LYS A 12 19.99 3.21 10.06
N ASN A 13 18.83 3.09 10.69
CA ASN A 13 18.69 2.72 12.09
C ASN A 13 18.72 1.19 12.31
N ASN A 14 18.64 0.38 11.25
CA ASN A 14 18.73 -1.08 11.35
C ASN A 14 20.18 -1.56 11.45
N LYS A 15 20.76 -1.41 12.64
CA LYS A 15 22.16 -1.77 12.91
C LYS A 15 22.48 -3.26 12.68
N VAL A 16 21.51 -4.15 12.93
CA VAL A 16 21.70 -5.60 12.76
C VAL A 16 21.89 -5.95 11.29
N LEU A 17 21.03 -5.41 10.42
CA LEU A 17 21.16 -5.59 8.97
C LEU A 17 22.50 -5.04 8.47
N LEU A 18 22.80 -3.80 8.85
CA LEU A 18 24.03 -3.11 8.44
C LEU A 18 25.31 -3.84 8.90
N ASP A 19 25.32 -4.36 10.13
CA ASP A 19 26.41 -5.20 10.64
C ASP A 19 26.56 -6.49 9.81
N GLY A 20 25.44 -7.15 9.47
CA GLY A 20 25.46 -8.38 8.67
C GLY A 20 26.01 -8.17 7.26
N ILE A 21 25.60 -7.09 6.59
CA ILE A 21 26.06 -6.75 5.23
C ILE A 21 27.56 -6.51 5.22
N CYS A 22 28.09 -5.77 6.20
CA CYS A 22 29.47 -5.32 6.15
C CYS A 22 30.47 -6.29 6.79
N LYS A 23 30.13 -6.96 7.90
CA LYS A 23 31.04 -7.92 8.52
C LYS A 23 31.24 -9.18 7.68
N SER A 24 30.26 -9.54 6.85
CA SER A 24 30.41 -10.66 5.90
C SER A 24 31.45 -10.39 4.82
N GLU A 25 31.72 -9.13 4.49
CA GLU A 25 32.66 -8.74 3.43
C GLU A 25 33.94 -8.07 3.96
N HIS A 26 33.94 -7.53 5.20
CA HIS A 26 35.08 -6.84 5.79
C HIS A 26 35.06 -6.81 7.34
N GLU A 27 36.07 -7.40 7.99
CA GLU A 27 36.14 -7.56 9.46
C GLU A 27 36.10 -6.24 10.27
N LYS A 28 36.69 -5.16 9.75
CA LYS A 28 36.74 -3.84 10.43
C LYS A 28 35.57 -2.91 10.10
N LEU A 29 34.62 -3.35 9.28
CA LEU A 29 33.48 -2.53 8.87
C LEU A 29 32.26 -2.96 9.67
N ASP A 30 31.81 -2.10 10.59
CA ASP A 30 30.58 -2.29 11.36
C ASP A 30 29.53 -1.22 10.99
N SER A 31 28.31 -1.37 11.52
CA SER A 31 27.20 -0.45 11.29
C SER A 31 27.50 0.99 11.70
N ASN A 32 28.41 1.26 12.64
CA ASN A 32 28.78 2.63 13.02
C ASN A 32 29.70 3.29 11.98
N LYS A 33 30.37 2.48 11.14
CA LYS A 33 31.23 2.89 10.03
C LYS A 33 30.48 3.03 8.70
N ILE A 34 29.17 2.80 8.68
CA ILE A 34 28.33 3.03 7.51
C ILE A 34 27.56 4.33 7.69
N HIS A 35 27.45 5.10 6.62
CA HIS A 35 26.68 6.32 6.59
C HIS A 35 25.79 6.37 5.35
N ILE A 36 24.52 6.71 5.52
CA ILE A 36 23.59 6.91 4.41
C ILE A 36 23.21 8.39 4.41
N ASN A 37 23.63 9.09 3.35
CA ASN A 37 23.39 10.50 3.14
C ASN A 37 22.24 10.66 2.13
N PHE A 38 21.16 11.27 2.58
CA PHE A 38 20.12 11.75 1.68
C PHE A 38 20.39 13.24 1.43
N VAL A 39 20.70 13.60 0.19
CA VAL A 39 21.23 14.94 -0.16
C VAL A 39 20.16 16.01 -0.11
N GLU A 40 18.91 15.64 -0.34
CA GLU A 40 17.78 16.58 -0.35
C GLU A 40 17.39 16.95 1.09
N GLU A 41 17.36 18.26 1.36
CA GLU A 41 16.92 18.81 2.65
C GLU A 41 15.39 18.87 2.74
N GLU A 42 14.73 19.11 1.60
CA GLU A 42 13.28 19.23 1.52
C GLU A 42 12.59 17.85 1.56
N PRO A 43 11.40 17.74 2.17
CA PRO A 43 10.66 16.48 2.23
C PRO A 43 10.21 16.04 0.83
N ILE A 44 10.73 14.90 0.36
CA ILE A 44 10.31 14.28 -0.90
C ILE A 44 9.37 13.12 -0.62
N CYS A 45 8.23 13.09 -1.33
CA CYS A 45 7.33 11.94 -1.33
C CYS A 45 7.62 11.03 -2.53
N VAL A 46 7.63 9.72 -2.30
CA VAL A 46 7.76 8.68 -3.32
C VAL A 46 6.55 7.73 -3.29
N GLY A 47 6.22 7.18 -4.46
CA GLY A 47 5.29 6.08 -4.62
C GLY A 47 6.03 4.75 -4.46
N ILE A 48 5.58 3.92 -3.52
CA ILE A 48 6.18 2.61 -3.23
C ILE A 48 5.17 1.51 -3.55
N PRO A 49 5.36 0.76 -4.65
CA PRO A 49 4.47 -0.34 -5.00
C PRO A 49 4.57 -1.45 -3.95
N GLY A 50 3.43 -2.05 -3.58
CA GLY A 50 3.38 -3.16 -2.62
C GLY A 50 3.80 -2.80 -1.19
N GLY A 51 3.84 -1.52 -0.83
CA GLY A 51 4.17 -1.06 0.52
C GLY A 51 5.51 -1.60 1.02
N PHE A 52 5.48 -2.47 2.04
CA PHE A 52 6.68 -3.08 2.62
C PHE A 52 7.54 -3.84 1.59
N LEU A 53 6.93 -4.52 0.61
CA LEU A 53 7.69 -5.23 -0.43
C LEU A 53 8.51 -4.25 -1.28
N GLY A 54 7.94 -3.08 -1.61
CA GLY A 54 8.66 -2.03 -2.32
C GLY A 54 9.78 -1.42 -1.47
N ILE A 55 9.57 -1.22 -0.17
CA ILE A 55 10.64 -0.80 0.76
C ILE A 55 11.78 -1.82 0.73
N GLN A 56 11.47 -3.11 0.85
CA GLN A 56 12.48 -4.17 0.79
C GLN A 56 13.19 -4.23 -0.56
N ALA A 57 12.49 -4.00 -1.68
CA ALA A 57 13.11 -3.88 -2.99
C ALA A 57 14.13 -2.73 -3.02
N PHE A 58 13.79 -1.56 -2.46
CA PHE A 58 14.73 -0.45 -2.34
C PHE A 58 15.93 -0.80 -1.45
N TYR A 59 15.71 -1.51 -0.33
CA TYR A 59 16.79 -1.98 0.54
C TYR A 59 17.70 -3.00 -0.15
N GLY A 60 17.15 -3.88 -0.98
CA GLY A 60 17.93 -4.81 -1.81
C GLY A 60 18.91 -4.08 -2.74
N ILE A 61 18.53 -2.90 -3.25
CA ILE A 61 19.45 -2.05 -4.05
C ILE A 61 20.56 -1.49 -3.16
N LEU A 62 20.22 -0.91 -2.01
CA LEU A 62 21.21 -0.33 -1.08
C LEU A 62 22.19 -1.37 -0.56
N GLU A 63 21.69 -2.54 -0.17
CA GLU A 63 22.49 -3.67 0.30
C GLU A 63 23.48 -4.12 -0.76
N ASN A 64 23.02 -4.32 -2.01
CA ASN A 64 23.89 -4.76 -3.08
C ASN A 64 24.98 -3.73 -3.41
N ILE A 65 24.67 -2.43 -3.35
CA ILE A 65 25.69 -1.38 -3.52
C ILE A 65 26.70 -1.44 -2.37
N LEU A 66 26.24 -1.45 -1.11
CA LEU A 66 27.12 -1.52 0.07
C LEU A 66 28.04 -2.75 0.02
N ARG A 67 27.47 -3.93 -0.26
CA ARG A 67 28.18 -5.20 -0.35
C ARG A 67 29.25 -5.16 -1.45
N ASN A 68 28.88 -4.72 -2.66
CA ASN A 68 29.81 -4.63 -3.78
C ASN A 68 30.92 -3.60 -3.51
N THR A 69 30.58 -2.46 -2.90
CA THR A 69 31.58 -1.46 -2.52
C THR A 69 32.54 -2.01 -1.46
N ALA A 70 32.05 -2.68 -0.42
CA ALA A 70 32.90 -3.28 0.61
C ALA A 70 33.82 -4.37 0.03
N LYS A 71 33.25 -5.33 -0.70
CA LYS A 71 33.94 -6.49 -1.27
C LYS A 71 35.06 -6.12 -2.25
N HIS A 72 34.82 -5.14 -3.12
CA HIS A 72 35.78 -4.79 -4.18
C HIS A 72 36.76 -3.68 -3.79
N ASN A 73 36.62 -3.06 -2.61
CA ASN A 73 37.48 -1.96 -2.17
C ASN A 73 38.12 -2.21 -0.79
N VAL A 74 38.27 -3.48 -0.39
CA VAL A 74 38.81 -3.91 0.92
C VAL A 74 40.08 -3.15 1.32
N GLU A 75 41.12 -3.16 0.50
CA GLU A 75 42.40 -2.52 0.86
C GLU A 75 42.32 -0.98 0.94
N TYR A 76 41.48 -0.36 0.10
CA TYR A 76 41.23 1.07 0.19
C TYR A 76 40.56 1.42 1.53
N ILE A 77 39.52 0.65 1.89
CA ILE A 77 38.74 0.84 3.12
C ILE A 77 39.64 0.63 4.35
N LYS A 78 40.44 -0.45 4.39
CA LYS A 78 41.41 -0.70 5.46
C LYS A 78 42.34 0.49 5.66
N ARG A 79 42.94 0.98 4.56
CA ARG A 79 43.87 2.12 4.62
C ARG A 79 43.18 3.38 5.14
N LYS A 80 41.98 3.70 4.68
CA LYS A 80 41.24 4.88 5.15
C LYS A 80 40.89 4.78 6.64
N ILE A 81 40.39 3.64 7.09
CA ILE A 81 40.06 3.41 8.51
C ILE A 81 41.32 3.47 9.40
N ASN A 82 42.46 2.96 8.93
CA ASN A 82 43.71 3.01 9.68
C ASN A 82 44.27 4.44 9.80
N VAL A 83 44.05 5.28 8.79
CA VAL A 83 44.47 6.70 8.80
C VAL A 83 43.52 7.57 9.62
N ASP A 84 42.22 7.35 9.46
CA ASP A 84 41.17 8.06 10.17
C ASP A 84 40.18 7.04 10.72
N ASN A 85 40.26 6.80 12.04
CA ASN A 85 39.34 5.90 12.72
C ASN A 85 37.91 6.46 12.80
N ASN A 86 37.64 7.68 12.34
CA ASN A 86 36.28 8.19 12.17
C ASN A 86 35.78 8.10 10.73
N TRP A 87 36.61 7.62 9.79
CA TRP A 87 36.20 7.43 8.40
C TRP A 87 35.05 6.44 8.29
N LYS A 88 34.08 6.77 7.43
CA LYS A 88 32.88 5.96 7.19
C LYS A 88 32.72 5.69 5.70
N LEU A 89 32.29 4.48 5.37
CA LEU A 89 31.75 4.16 4.05
C LEU A 89 30.39 4.86 3.93
N ALA A 90 30.25 5.75 2.95
CA ALA A 90 29.03 6.51 2.73
C ALA A 90 28.36 6.16 1.41
N LEU A 91 27.03 6.02 1.43
CA LEU A 91 26.20 6.09 0.24
C LEU A 91 25.49 7.42 0.21
N ASN A 92 25.59 8.12 -0.91
CA ASN A 92 24.91 9.39 -1.16
C ASN A 92 23.76 9.14 -2.12
N ILE A 93 22.57 9.62 -1.75
CA ILE A 93 21.32 9.41 -2.47
C ILE A 93 20.77 10.77 -2.88
N ASP A 94 20.66 10.97 -4.19
CA ASP A 94 20.04 12.13 -4.83
C ASP A 94 18.66 11.72 -5.40
N CYS A 95 17.66 12.60 -5.30
CA CYS A 95 16.32 12.37 -5.85
C CYS A 95 15.86 13.61 -6.61
N THR A 96 15.69 13.49 -7.92
CA THR A 96 15.35 14.63 -8.80
C THR A 96 14.19 14.30 -9.74
N PRO A 97 13.39 15.26 -10.21
CA PRO A 97 12.36 15.00 -11.21
C PRO A 97 12.94 14.32 -12.46
N SER A 98 12.32 13.23 -12.91
CA SER A 98 12.82 12.50 -14.06
C SER A 98 12.59 13.26 -15.36
N LYS A 99 13.60 13.27 -16.24
CA LYS A 99 13.47 13.77 -17.61
C LYS A 99 12.72 12.81 -18.52
N LEU A 100 12.60 11.54 -18.13
CA LEU A 100 11.98 10.50 -18.95
C LEU A 100 10.45 10.56 -18.86
N SER A 101 9.92 10.92 -17.70
CA SER A 101 8.49 11.07 -17.46
C SER A 101 8.24 11.96 -16.26
N SER A 102 7.25 12.85 -16.36
CA SER A 102 6.80 13.71 -15.27
C SER A 102 6.26 12.96 -14.05
N ASN A 103 6.01 11.66 -14.17
CA ASN A 103 5.42 10.82 -13.12
C ASN A 103 6.50 10.04 -12.34
N LEU A 104 7.78 10.26 -12.67
CA LEU A 104 8.91 9.54 -12.10
C LEU A 104 9.87 10.48 -11.38
N TRP A 105 10.54 9.92 -10.38
CA TRP A 105 11.76 10.42 -9.77
C TRP A 105 12.96 9.70 -10.38
N ASP A 106 14.02 10.43 -10.73
CA ASP A 106 15.35 9.87 -10.99
C ASP A 106 16.09 9.77 -9.65
N ILE A 107 16.36 8.54 -9.22
CA ILE A 107 17.13 8.24 -8.01
C ILE A 107 18.56 7.92 -8.41
N SER A 108 19.52 8.63 -7.84
CA SER A 108 20.94 8.40 -8.10
C SER A 108 21.64 8.07 -6.78
N ILE A 109 22.36 6.94 -6.75
CA ILE A 109 23.07 6.46 -5.56
C ILE A 109 24.53 6.28 -5.90
N TYR A 110 25.45 6.85 -5.12
CA TYR A 110 26.88 6.71 -5.34
C TYR A 110 27.66 6.55 -4.04
N ASP A 111 28.76 5.81 -4.08
CA ASP A 111 29.65 5.62 -2.92
C ASP A 111 30.64 6.77 -2.74
N ASN A 112 31.31 6.82 -1.58
CA ASN A 112 32.39 7.79 -1.31
C ASN A 112 33.80 7.22 -1.56
N ILE A 113 33.93 6.19 -2.41
CA ILE A 113 35.23 5.61 -2.75
C ILE A 113 35.79 6.30 -3.99
N GLU A 114 36.76 7.17 -3.76
CA GLU A 114 37.45 7.90 -4.81
C GLU A 114 38.27 6.97 -5.71
N ARG A 115 38.07 7.08 -7.03
CA ARG A 115 38.77 6.30 -8.05
C ARG A 115 39.16 7.19 -9.24
N GLU A 116 40.14 6.73 -10.01
CA GLU A 116 40.48 7.34 -11.29
C GLU A 116 39.35 7.14 -12.31
N LYS A 117 39.01 8.18 -13.06
CA LYS A 117 37.94 8.15 -14.07
C LYS A 117 38.05 6.94 -15.02
N LYS A 118 39.26 6.70 -15.56
CA LYS A 118 39.52 5.59 -16.51
C LYS A 118 39.22 4.22 -15.91
N LYS A 119 39.46 4.02 -14.62
CA LYS A 119 39.17 2.75 -13.93
C LYS A 119 37.67 2.52 -13.81
N ILE A 120 36.90 3.57 -13.51
CA ILE A 120 35.44 3.50 -13.45
C ILE A 120 34.86 3.30 -14.86
N GLU A 121 35.35 4.03 -15.86
CA GLU A 121 34.93 3.86 -17.27
C GLU A 121 35.15 2.42 -17.74
N LYS A 122 36.30 1.83 -17.41
CA LYS A 122 36.61 0.43 -17.71
C LYS A 122 35.63 -0.52 -17.02
N LEU A 123 35.39 -0.35 -15.71
CA LEU A 123 34.44 -1.17 -14.96
C LEU A 123 33.01 -1.08 -15.53
N ILE A 124 32.55 0.11 -15.87
CA ILE A 124 31.22 0.32 -16.45
C ILE A 124 31.12 -0.37 -17.80
N ASN A 125 32.06 -0.11 -18.71
CA ASN A 125 31.97 -0.54 -20.11
C ASN A 125 32.29 -2.02 -20.32
N GLU A 126 33.24 -2.57 -19.55
CA GLU A 126 33.72 -3.94 -19.75
C GLU A 126 33.07 -4.95 -18.80
N VAL A 127 32.43 -4.50 -17.72
CA VAL A 127 31.82 -5.40 -16.72
C VAL A 127 30.33 -5.14 -16.55
N LEU A 128 29.95 -3.94 -16.08
CA LEU A 128 28.55 -3.67 -15.70
C LEU A 128 27.60 -3.65 -16.90
N ILE A 129 27.96 -2.94 -17.99
CA ILE A 129 27.14 -2.87 -19.20
C ILE A 129 26.95 -4.25 -19.84
N PRO A 130 27.99 -5.08 -20.03
CA PRO A 130 27.82 -6.43 -20.55
C PRO A 130 26.83 -7.28 -19.74
N TYR A 131 26.92 -7.29 -18.41
CA TYR A 131 25.95 -8.01 -17.57
C TYR A 131 24.52 -7.46 -17.72
N LEU A 132 24.36 -6.14 -17.78
CA LEU A 132 23.04 -5.52 -17.97
C LEU A 132 22.49 -5.69 -19.39
N LYS A 133 23.32 -6.00 -20.40
CA LYS A 133 22.86 -6.33 -21.76
C LYS A 133 22.40 -7.77 -21.90
N ASN A 134 23.05 -8.70 -21.20
CA ASN A 134 22.74 -10.13 -21.31
C ASN A 134 21.41 -10.51 -20.64
N GLY A 135 20.87 -9.66 -19.77
CA GLY A 135 19.60 -9.91 -19.08
C GLY A 135 19.72 -10.94 -17.96
N ILE A 136 18.62 -11.62 -17.63
CA ILE A 136 18.54 -12.55 -16.49
C ILE A 136 18.52 -14.00 -16.95
N ILE A 137 17.84 -14.29 -18.05
CA ILE A 137 17.73 -15.63 -18.64
C ILE A 137 18.37 -15.68 -20.03
N ASP A 138 18.79 -16.86 -20.46
CA ASP A 138 19.22 -17.11 -21.84
C ASP A 138 18.03 -17.36 -22.78
N GLU A 139 18.32 -17.55 -24.07
CA GLU A 139 17.32 -17.84 -25.10
C GLU A 139 16.53 -19.14 -24.85
N LYS A 140 17.05 -20.04 -24.00
CA LYS A 140 16.41 -21.30 -23.60
C LYS A 140 15.61 -21.16 -22.30
N GLY A 141 15.52 -19.96 -21.73
CA GLY A 141 14.85 -19.68 -20.47
C GLY A 141 15.63 -20.10 -19.22
N LYS A 142 16.91 -20.48 -19.35
CA LYS A 142 17.75 -20.83 -18.21
C LYS A 142 18.35 -19.56 -17.60
N LEU A 143 18.41 -19.50 -16.26
CA LEU A 143 19.09 -18.41 -15.57
C LEU A 143 20.56 -18.33 -16.01
N LEU A 144 20.98 -17.13 -16.43
CA LEU A 144 22.38 -16.85 -16.67
C LEU A 144 23.13 -16.90 -15.34
N PRO A 145 24.29 -17.56 -15.24
CA PRO A 145 25.09 -17.54 -14.03
C PRO A 145 25.71 -16.15 -13.80
N GLU A 146 26.27 -15.94 -12.61
CA GLU A 146 27.06 -14.75 -12.22
C GLU A 146 26.28 -13.43 -12.06
N ALA A 147 26.95 -12.42 -11.51
CA ALA A 147 26.43 -11.07 -11.26
C ALA A 147 25.05 -11.03 -10.56
N TRP A 148 24.81 -11.96 -9.64
CA TRP A 148 23.52 -12.09 -8.93
C TRP A 148 23.09 -10.79 -8.26
N GLY A 149 24.01 -10.09 -7.58
CA GLY A 149 23.68 -8.81 -6.95
C GLY A 149 23.25 -7.73 -7.93
N LEU A 150 23.81 -7.71 -9.13
CA LEU A 150 23.39 -6.77 -10.19
C LEU A 150 22.01 -7.14 -10.75
N LYS A 151 21.74 -8.44 -10.94
CA LYS A 151 20.43 -8.94 -11.38
C LYS A 151 19.34 -8.66 -10.34
N GLU A 152 19.66 -8.79 -9.05
CA GLU A 152 18.78 -8.43 -7.95
C GLU A 152 18.45 -6.94 -7.97
N MET A 153 19.45 -6.06 -8.10
CA MET A 153 19.23 -4.62 -8.25
C MET A 153 18.31 -4.27 -9.44
N VAL A 154 18.46 -4.98 -10.57
CA VAL A 154 17.60 -4.81 -11.75
C VAL A 154 16.15 -5.19 -11.44
N ILE A 155 15.91 -6.35 -10.83
CA ILE A 155 14.57 -6.81 -10.45
C ILE A 155 13.92 -5.82 -9.48
N CYS A 156 14.66 -5.40 -8.46
CA CYS A 156 14.20 -4.42 -7.49
C CYS A 156 13.86 -3.07 -8.13
N ALA A 157 14.72 -2.54 -9.00
CA ALA A 157 14.49 -1.29 -9.69
C ALA A 157 13.28 -1.36 -10.64
N ALA A 158 13.10 -2.48 -11.35
CA ALA A 158 11.93 -2.72 -12.19
C ALA A 158 10.65 -2.76 -11.36
N TYR A 159 10.68 -3.45 -10.21
CA TYR A 159 9.55 -3.53 -9.28
C TYR A 159 9.16 -2.16 -8.74
N LEU A 160 10.13 -1.35 -8.29
CA LEU A 160 9.89 0.01 -7.76
C LEU A 160 9.29 0.97 -8.79
N ARG A 161 9.54 0.74 -10.08
CA ARG A 161 8.95 1.49 -11.18
C ARG A 161 7.60 0.92 -11.64
N GLY A 162 7.21 -0.26 -11.14
CA GLY A 162 6.00 -0.97 -11.56
C GLY A 162 6.08 -1.50 -12.99
N LEU A 163 7.27 -1.90 -13.45
CA LEU A 163 7.45 -2.43 -14.80
C LEU A 163 7.08 -3.92 -14.90
N PRO A 164 6.58 -4.37 -16.07
CA PRO A 164 6.35 -5.79 -16.33
C PRO A 164 7.63 -6.61 -16.21
N LEU A 165 7.52 -7.86 -15.76
CA LEU A 165 8.66 -8.78 -15.63
C LEU A 165 9.42 -8.96 -16.95
N THR A 166 8.76 -8.90 -18.10
CA THR A 166 9.40 -9.03 -19.41
C THR A 166 10.43 -7.93 -19.70
N THR A 167 10.29 -6.76 -19.07
CA THR A 167 11.21 -5.63 -19.27
C THR A 167 12.60 -5.88 -18.67
N ILE A 168 12.71 -6.76 -17.67
CA ILE A 168 13.97 -7.01 -16.95
C ILE A 168 15.01 -7.75 -17.79
N GLN A 169 14.61 -8.29 -18.95
CA GLN A 169 15.52 -8.95 -19.88
C GLN A 169 16.36 -7.94 -20.68
N ASN A 170 15.91 -6.68 -20.79
CA ASN A 170 16.66 -5.59 -21.42
C ASN A 170 16.78 -4.34 -20.49
N PRO A 171 17.49 -4.45 -19.35
CA PRO A 171 17.56 -3.39 -18.33
C PRO A 171 17.99 -2.02 -18.83
N LEU A 172 19.03 -1.94 -19.67
CA LEU A 172 19.56 -0.67 -20.15
C LEU A 172 18.61 0.04 -21.11
N ASN A 173 18.07 -0.69 -22.10
CA ASN A 173 17.14 -0.13 -23.08
C ASN A 173 15.85 0.35 -22.41
N ASN A 174 15.43 -0.33 -21.35
CA ASN A 174 14.25 0.03 -20.57
C ASN A 174 14.55 1.05 -19.46
N HIS A 175 15.80 1.54 -19.36
CA HIS A 175 16.25 2.50 -18.35
C HIS A 175 15.88 2.06 -16.92
N ILE A 176 16.08 0.77 -16.62
CA ILE A 176 15.76 0.15 -15.32
C ILE A 176 16.85 0.50 -14.31
N LEU A 177 18.11 0.21 -14.66
CA LEU A 177 19.28 0.45 -13.83
C LEU A 177 20.44 0.86 -14.73
N GLU A 178 21.06 2.01 -14.44
CA GLU A 178 22.10 2.62 -15.26
C GLU A 178 23.31 2.97 -14.39
N PRO A 179 24.47 2.31 -14.57
CA PRO A 179 25.69 2.73 -13.91
C PRO A 179 26.18 4.06 -14.50
N TYR A 180 26.70 4.95 -13.66
CA TYR A 180 27.22 6.25 -14.08
C TYR A 180 28.43 6.67 -13.24
N ILE A 181 29.12 7.70 -13.74
CA ILE A 181 30.26 8.31 -13.05
C ILE A 181 29.81 9.61 -12.40
N LYS A 182 29.89 9.71 -11.07
CA LYS A 182 29.67 10.96 -10.34
C LYS A 182 30.99 11.71 -10.21
N LYS A 183 30.97 13.01 -10.49
CA LYS A 183 32.03 13.96 -10.14
C LYS A 183 31.47 14.91 -9.08
N GLU A 184 32.15 15.08 -7.96
CA GLU A 184 31.80 16.12 -6.99
C GLU A 184 32.53 17.43 -7.33
N ASN A 185 31.83 18.56 -7.17
CA ASN A 185 32.34 19.88 -7.54
C ASN A 185 33.59 20.32 -6.74
N LYS A 186 33.87 19.67 -5.59
CA LYS A 186 34.95 20.03 -4.67
C LYS A 186 36.11 19.03 -4.61
N SER A 187 36.02 17.88 -5.29
CA SER A 187 37.09 16.86 -5.33
C SER A 187 37.52 16.58 -6.77
N GLU A 188 38.80 16.30 -6.99
CA GLU A 188 39.27 15.74 -8.27
C GLU A 188 38.84 14.28 -8.48
N GLY A 189 38.40 13.63 -7.40
CA GLY A 189 37.92 12.25 -7.38
C GLY A 189 36.63 11.99 -8.15
N TYR A 190 36.55 10.80 -8.75
CA TYR A 190 35.37 10.25 -9.38
C TYR A 190 34.81 9.09 -8.55
N TYR A 191 33.48 8.94 -8.56
CA TYR A 191 32.77 7.91 -7.81
C TYR A 191 31.88 7.07 -8.74
N LEU A 192 31.73 5.79 -8.41
CA LEU A 192 30.80 4.91 -9.08
C LEU A 192 29.40 5.14 -8.51
N GLY A 193 28.43 5.34 -9.40
CA GLY A 193 27.03 5.44 -9.02
C GLY A 193 26.11 4.58 -9.88
N PHE A 194 24.89 4.39 -9.39
CA PHE A 194 23.79 3.74 -10.07
C PHE A 194 22.57 4.67 -10.08
N LYS A 195 21.92 4.76 -11.23
CA LYS A 195 20.69 5.51 -11.43
C LYS A 195 19.56 4.55 -11.75
N PHE A 196 18.41 4.77 -11.13
CA PHE A 196 17.16 4.10 -11.45
C PHE A 196 15.99 5.06 -11.23
N ARG A 197 14.77 4.61 -11.50
CA ARG A 197 13.58 5.47 -11.45
C ARG A 197 12.55 4.89 -10.51
N MET A 198 11.92 5.77 -9.74
CA MET A 198 10.82 5.43 -8.83
C MET A 198 9.57 6.21 -9.20
N LEU A 199 8.41 5.67 -8.89
CA LEU A 199 7.14 6.37 -9.08
C LEU A 199 7.06 7.59 -8.15
N LYS A 200 6.51 8.70 -8.66
CA LYS A 200 5.94 9.73 -7.80
C LYS A 200 4.72 9.16 -7.07
N PRO A 201 4.36 9.70 -5.88
CA PRO A 201 3.13 9.29 -5.21
C PRO A 201 1.92 9.46 -6.14
N MET A 202 0.92 8.60 -6.00
CA MET A 202 -0.35 8.69 -6.74
C MET A 202 -1.47 8.68 -5.70
N VAL A 203 -1.97 9.85 -5.34
CA VAL A 203 -2.96 10.01 -4.26
C VAL A 203 -4.31 10.42 -4.82
N VAL A 204 -4.34 11.48 -5.64
CA VAL A 204 -5.57 12.02 -6.23
C VAL A 204 -5.36 12.32 -7.71
N LEU A 205 -6.32 11.89 -8.54
CA LEU A 205 -6.48 12.40 -9.90
C LEU A 205 -7.68 13.34 -9.96
N ILE A 206 -7.50 14.51 -10.55
CA ILE A 206 -8.54 15.51 -10.81
C ILE A 206 -8.73 15.61 -12.32
N VAL A 207 -9.97 15.44 -12.78
CA VAL A 207 -10.37 15.63 -14.17
C VAL A 207 -11.21 16.90 -14.28
N THR A 208 -10.68 17.93 -14.94
CA THR A 208 -11.32 19.24 -15.06
C THR A 208 -10.99 19.93 -16.38
N GLN A 209 -11.89 20.76 -16.88
CA GLN A 209 -11.65 21.63 -18.04
C GLN A 209 -10.91 22.93 -17.68
N GLN A 210 -10.65 23.18 -16.40
CA GLN A 210 -9.94 24.37 -15.95
C GLN A 210 -8.53 24.45 -16.53
N LYS A 211 -8.16 25.62 -17.05
CA LYS A 211 -6.80 25.89 -17.53
C LYS A 211 -5.84 26.03 -16.35
N ILE A 212 -4.86 25.14 -16.28
CA ILE A 212 -3.88 25.07 -15.19
C ILE A 212 -2.47 25.28 -15.76
N LYS A 213 -1.70 26.16 -15.13
CA LYS A 213 -0.29 26.42 -15.51
C LYS A 213 0.57 25.18 -15.31
N ASN A 214 1.49 24.91 -16.24
CA ASN A 214 2.37 23.73 -16.19
C ASN A 214 3.26 23.68 -14.95
N SER A 215 3.75 24.82 -14.46
CA SER A 215 4.57 24.91 -13.24
C SER A 215 3.85 24.32 -12.02
N ASN A 216 2.55 24.56 -11.90
CA ASN A 216 1.75 24.03 -10.79
C ASN A 216 1.56 22.52 -10.88
N ARG A 217 1.45 21.98 -12.10
CA ARG A 217 1.28 20.53 -12.33
C ARG A 217 2.48 19.75 -11.80
N GLU A 218 3.70 20.26 -12.00
CA GLU A 218 4.90 19.57 -11.56
C GLU A 218 5.00 19.52 -10.03
N THR A 219 4.72 20.65 -9.36
CA THR A 219 4.64 20.72 -7.90
C THR A 219 3.54 19.82 -7.33
N TRP A 220 2.36 19.78 -7.96
CA TRP A 220 1.28 18.92 -7.49
C TRP A 220 1.60 17.43 -7.69
N ARG A 221 2.26 17.07 -8.79
CA ARG A 221 2.68 15.68 -9.04
C ARG A 221 3.70 15.18 -8.03
N SER A 222 4.63 16.02 -7.55
CA SER A 222 5.54 15.62 -6.47
C SER A 222 4.81 15.31 -5.15
N MET A 223 3.63 15.91 -4.95
CA MET A 223 2.74 15.66 -3.82
C MET A 223 1.69 14.57 -4.10
N GLY A 224 1.65 14.03 -5.32
CA GLY A 224 0.76 12.96 -5.75
C GLY A 224 -0.63 13.40 -6.19
N ILE A 225 -0.79 14.67 -6.53
CA ILE A 225 -1.98 15.23 -7.16
C ILE A 225 -1.73 15.40 -8.65
N TYR A 226 -2.59 14.76 -9.44
CA TYR A 226 -2.56 14.81 -10.89
C TYR A 226 -3.78 15.57 -11.36
N VAL A 227 -3.59 16.43 -12.36
CA VAL A 227 -4.71 17.16 -12.98
C VAL A 227 -4.66 17.00 -14.47
N GLU A 228 -5.72 16.40 -15.02
CA GLU A 228 -5.84 16.06 -16.43
C GLU A 228 -7.12 16.66 -17.01
N ASN A 229 -7.08 16.99 -18.30
CA ASN A 229 -8.22 17.62 -18.97
C ASN A 229 -9.29 16.61 -19.43
N SER A 230 -8.94 15.32 -19.39
CA SER A 230 -9.79 14.21 -19.79
C SER A 230 -9.54 13.00 -18.90
N LEU A 231 -10.57 12.18 -18.69
CA LEU A 231 -10.44 10.96 -17.91
C LEU A 231 -9.52 9.96 -18.65
N PRO A 232 -8.41 9.51 -18.04
CA PRO A 232 -7.56 8.48 -18.61
C PRO A 232 -8.28 7.11 -18.73
N ASP A 233 -7.69 6.21 -19.50
CA ASP A 233 -8.16 4.81 -19.61
C ASP A 233 -7.96 3.99 -18.35
N ASP A 234 -7.05 4.42 -17.49
CA ASP A 234 -6.71 3.78 -16.23
C ASP A 234 -6.29 4.84 -15.21
N VAL A 235 -6.82 4.71 -13.99
CA VAL A 235 -6.61 5.64 -12.88
C VAL A 235 -6.04 4.84 -11.71
N PRO A 236 -4.70 4.81 -11.55
CA PRO A 236 -4.06 4.10 -10.45
C PRO A 236 -4.24 4.80 -9.10
N HIS A 237 -4.76 6.03 -9.10
CA HIS A 237 -4.97 6.85 -7.92
C HIS A 237 -6.08 6.26 -7.02
N PRO A 238 -5.91 6.26 -5.69
CA PRO A 238 -6.95 5.86 -4.75
C PRO A 238 -8.21 6.73 -4.80
N ILE A 239 -8.07 8.01 -5.14
CA ILE A 239 -9.16 8.98 -5.22
C ILE A 239 -9.23 9.59 -6.63
N LEU A 240 -10.45 9.69 -7.17
CA LEU A 240 -10.75 10.36 -8.43
C LEU A 240 -11.77 11.48 -8.18
N ILE A 241 -11.39 12.71 -8.52
CA ILE A 241 -12.28 13.87 -8.49
C ILE A 241 -12.57 14.25 -9.94
N ILE A 242 -13.85 14.34 -10.29
CA ILE A 242 -14.32 14.74 -11.62
C ILE A 242 -15.12 16.04 -11.45
N GLU A 243 -14.84 17.02 -12.30
CA GLU A 243 -15.66 18.22 -12.38
C GLU A 243 -17.12 17.85 -12.67
N SER A 244 -18.07 18.37 -11.89
CA SER A 244 -19.47 17.95 -11.96
C SER A 244 -20.08 18.10 -13.35
N SER A 245 -19.65 19.10 -14.13
CA SER A 245 -20.04 19.32 -15.54
C SER A 245 -19.67 18.15 -16.48
N LEU A 246 -18.69 17.32 -16.09
CA LEU A 246 -18.19 16.18 -16.86
C LEU A 246 -18.80 14.84 -16.44
N ARG A 247 -19.73 14.83 -15.47
CA ARG A 247 -20.30 13.60 -14.92
C ARG A 247 -20.97 12.75 -15.99
N GLU A 248 -21.92 13.33 -16.72
CA GLU A 248 -22.70 12.63 -17.75
C GLU A 248 -21.79 12.05 -18.84
N LYS A 249 -20.69 12.73 -19.16
CA LYS A 249 -19.71 12.29 -20.15
C LYS A 249 -18.99 11.00 -19.74
N TYR A 250 -18.68 10.82 -18.46
CA TYR A 250 -17.78 9.76 -18.00
C TYR A 250 -18.43 8.66 -17.15
N GLU A 251 -19.65 8.86 -16.64
CA GLU A 251 -20.29 7.92 -15.72
C GLU A 251 -20.47 6.52 -16.32
N ASN A 252 -20.89 6.42 -17.58
CA ASN A 252 -21.06 5.12 -18.25
C ASN A 252 -19.72 4.40 -18.45
N ARG A 253 -18.67 5.11 -18.89
CA ARG A 253 -17.33 4.54 -19.06
C ARG A 253 -16.76 3.99 -17.75
N ILE A 254 -17.04 4.67 -16.64
CA ILE A 254 -16.61 4.23 -15.30
C ILE A 254 -17.31 2.91 -14.92
N LYS A 255 -18.62 2.82 -15.14
CA LYS A 255 -19.42 1.63 -14.84
C LYS A 255 -19.00 0.42 -15.67
N GLU A 256 -18.63 0.62 -16.93
CA GLU A 256 -18.20 -0.46 -17.84
C GLU A 256 -16.79 -0.99 -17.59
N ARG A 257 -15.97 -0.27 -16.82
CA ARG A 257 -14.55 -0.58 -16.56
C ARG A 257 -14.21 -0.48 -15.06
N PRO A 258 -14.87 -1.25 -14.18
CA PRO A 258 -14.75 -1.11 -12.73
C PRO A 258 -13.34 -1.39 -12.17
N GLY A 259 -12.45 -2.04 -12.93
CA GLY A 259 -11.04 -2.25 -12.57
C GLY A 259 -10.08 -1.13 -12.98
N ALA A 260 -10.52 -0.24 -13.87
CA ALA A 260 -9.72 0.89 -14.35
C ALA A 260 -9.84 2.13 -13.46
N TYR A 261 -10.83 2.17 -12.57
CA TYR A 261 -11.15 3.35 -11.76
C TYR A 261 -11.22 3.00 -10.27
N PRO A 262 -10.86 3.94 -9.37
CA PRO A 262 -11.03 3.74 -7.93
C PRO A 262 -12.50 3.70 -7.54
N ILE A 263 -12.79 3.17 -6.34
CA ILE A 263 -14.15 3.24 -5.77
C ILE A 263 -14.43 4.66 -5.24
N LYS A 264 -13.41 5.36 -4.73
CA LYS A 264 -13.55 6.71 -4.17
C LYS A 264 -13.61 7.75 -5.30
N ILE A 265 -14.80 7.93 -5.87
CA ILE A 265 -15.09 8.88 -6.96
C ILE A 265 -15.98 10.00 -6.44
N PHE A 266 -15.58 11.24 -6.70
CA PHE A 266 -16.30 12.44 -6.28
C PHE A 266 -16.58 13.35 -7.47
N TYR A 267 -17.80 13.88 -7.52
CA TYR A 267 -18.19 14.91 -8.49
C TYR A 267 -18.23 16.26 -7.77
N LYS A 268 -17.37 17.19 -8.17
CA LYS A 268 -17.18 18.47 -7.49
C LYS A 268 -17.28 19.65 -8.44
N ASN A 269 -17.84 20.76 -7.96
CA ASN A 269 -17.93 21.98 -8.75
C ASN A 269 -16.56 22.66 -8.87
N ASP A 270 -16.50 23.69 -9.71
CA ASP A 270 -15.26 24.44 -9.96
C ASP A 270 -14.63 25.07 -8.72
N ASN A 271 -15.45 25.56 -7.79
CA ASN A 271 -14.98 26.21 -6.57
C ASN A 271 -14.34 25.20 -5.63
N ASP A 272 -14.94 24.02 -5.49
CA ASP A 272 -14.41 22.92 -4.68
C ASP A 272 -13.06 22.43 -5.23
N ILE A 273 -12.94 22.29 -6.56
CA ILE A 273 -11.66 21.92 -7.21
C ILE A 273 -10.60 23.00 -6.98
N LYS A 274 -10.94 24.28 -7.16
CA LYS A 274 -10.01 25.40 -6.89
C LYS A 274 -9.58 25.42 -5.42
N ASN A 275 -10.47 25.11 -4.50
CA ASN A 275 -10.15 25.02 -3.08
C ASN A 275 -9.24 23.84 -2.77
N PHE A 276 -9.45 22.68 -3.39
CA PHE A 276 -8.58 21.51 -3.26
C PHE A 276 -7.15 21.80 -3.74
N LEU A 277 -7.02 22.50 -4.86
CA LEU A 277 -5.72 22.81 -5.49
C LEU A 277 -4.90 23.88 -4.76
N LYS A 278 -5.40 24.42 -3.64
CA LYS A 278 -4.63 25.35 -2.80
C LYS A 278 -3.51 24.58 -2.06
N PRO A 279 -2.23 24.94 -2.26
CA PRO A 279 -1.09 24.11 -1.85
C PRO A 279 -0.93 23.92 -0.34
N ASN A 280 -1.51 24.78 0.50
CA ASN A 280 -1.16 24.85 1.92
C ASN A 280 -1.79 23.76 2.81
N ASN A 281 -2.61 22.85 2.28
CA ASN A 281 -3.26 21.82 3.10
C ASN A 281 -3.74 20.57 2.32
N ILE A 282 -2.88 19.96 1.52
CA ILE A 282 -3.27 18.81 0.68
C ILE A 282 -3.70 17.59 1.52
N ASP A 283 -2.94 17.22 2.56
CA ASP A 283 -3.31 16.11 3.43
C ASP A 283 -4.65 16.36 4.12
N GLY A 284 -4.92 17.60 4.55
CA GLY A 284 -6.21 17.94 5.16
C GLY A 284 -7.37 17.91 4.17
N GLN A 285 -7.13 18.27 2.90
CA GLN A 285 -8.12 18.06 1.85
C GLN A 285 -8.38 16.58 1.65
N ILE A 286 -7.36 15.74 1.51
CA ILE A 286 -7.51 14.28 1.37
C ILE A 286 -8.32 13.70 2.53
N ALA A 287 -8.03 14.10 3.77
CA ALA A 287 -8.79 13.68 4.95
C ALA A 287 -10.29 14.02 4.88
N ILE A 288 -10.65 15.17 4.29
CA ILE A 288 -12.05 15.56 4.08
C ILE A 288 -12.75 14.60 3.10
N TYR A 289 -12.08 14.25 1.99
CA TYR A 289 -12.66 13.32 1.01
C TYR A 289 -12.77 11.90 1.57
N GLU A 290 -11.79 11.44 2.35
CA GLU A 290 -11.89 10.15 3.05
C GLU A 290 -13.08 10.11 4.00
N LYS A 291 -13.27 11.16 4.80
CA LYS A 291 -14.44 11.34 5.66
C LYS A 291 -15.75 11.33 4.88
N GLU A 292 -15.81 12.04 3.76
CA GLU A 292 -17.00 12.10 2.90
C GLU A 292 -17.35 10.71 2.35
N PHE A 293 -16.36 9.93 1.91
CA PHE A 293 -16.57 8.58 1.42
C PHE A 293 -17.09 7.66 2.53
N VAL A 294 -16.46 7.69 3.70
CA VAL A 294 -16.91 6.89 4.86
C VAL A 294 -18.35 7.26 5.24
N LYS A 295 -18.70 8.55 5.27
CA LYS A 295 -20.09 8.97 5.54
C LYS A 295 -21.09 8.45 4.51
N LYS A 296 -20.72 8.40 3.23
CA LYS A 296 -21.58 7.78 2.19
C LYS A 296 -21.80 6.28 2.44
N MET A 297 -20.82 5.61 3.03
CA MET A 297 -20.91 4.20 3.42
C MET A 297 -21.68 3.99 4.72
N CYS A 298 -21.78 5.03 5.56
CA CYS A 298 -22.41 5.02 6.89
C CYS A 298 -23.58 6.02 6.94
N ASP A 299 -24.76 5.65 6.43
CA ASP A 299 -25.95 6.52 6.52
C ASP A 299 -26.76 6.21 7.81
N PRO A 300 -27.32 7.19 8.57
CA PRO A 300 -26.89 8.57 8.84
C PRO A 300 -26.17 8.75 10.21
N TYR A 301 -26.01 7.70 11.03
CA TYR A 301 -25.62 7.82 12.44
C TYR A 301 -24.20 7.32 12.76
N LEU A 302 -23.22 7.69 11.94
CA LEU A 302 -21.82 7.44 12.28
C LEU A 302 -21.42 8.30 13.49
N VAL A 303 -21.48 7.70 14.67
CA VAL A 303 -21.03 8.30 15.93
C VAL A 303 -19.68 7.72 16.30
N ILE A 304 -18.65 8.56 16.22
CA ILE A 304 -17.30 8.32 16.72
C ILE A 304 -17.18 9.10 18.03
N CYS A 305 -16.86 8.45 19.14
CA CYS A 305 -16.64 9.10 20.43
C CYS A 305 -15.42 8.53 21.21
N THR A 306 -14.77 9.36 21.99
CA THR A 306 -14.00 8.88 23.15
C THR A 306 -14.58 9.68 24.32
N GLN A 307 -14.53 9.24 25.59
CA GLN A 307 -15.01 10.17 26.63
C GLN A 307 -13.98 11.30 26.70
N ASN A 308 -14.42 12.55 26.78
CA ASN A 308 -15.46 13.04 27.69
C ASN A 308 -16.20 14.32 27.24
N ASN A 309 -17.50 14.25 26.91
CA ASN A 309 -18.51 15.33 27.01
C ASN A 309 -18.33 16.68 26.26
N GLU A 310 -19.28 17.01 25.35
CA GLU A 310 -19.36 18.22 24.48
C GLU A 310 -18.45 18.23 23.23
N GLU A 311 -18.07 17.04 22.77
CA GLU A 311 -16.73 16.81 22.22
C GLU A 311 -16.63 16.35 20.76
N VAL A 312 -17.55 16.76 19.89
CA VAL A 312 -17.27 16.64 18.43
C VAL A 312 -16.05 17.48 18.04
N LYS A 313 -15.72 18.52 18.82
CA LYS A 313 -14.49 19.32 18.69
C LYS A 313 -13.25 18.72 19.38
N PHE A 314 -13.36 17.64 20.17
CA PHE A 314 -12.27 17.17 21.05
C PHE A 314 -11.62 15.86 20.63
N LEU A 315 -12.32 14.93 19.98
CA LEU A 315 -11.65 13.81 19.30
C LEU A 315 -10.65 14.32 18.25
N GLU A 316 -11.05 15.39 17.55
CA GLU A 316 -10.22 16.15 16.63
C GLU A 316 -9.16 17.05 17.33
N LYS A 317 -9.06 16.98 18.66
CA LYS A 317 -8.13 17.76 19.50
C LYS A 317 -7.20 16.84 20.30
N ALA A 318 -7.69 15.77 20.93
CA ALA A 318 -6.93 14.78 21.69
C ALA A 318 -6.02 13.91 20.80
N PHE A 319 -6.54 13.43 19.66
CA PHE A 319 -5.75 12.70 18.66
C PHE A 319 -4.67 13.58 18.00
N PHE A 320 -4.75 14.91 18.15
CA PHE A 320 -3.96 15.88 17.38
C PHE A 320 -3.11 16.85 18.19
N HIS A 321 -3.34 17.01 19.49
CA HIS A 321 -2.60 17.96 20.34
C HIS A 321 -1.80 17.28 21.46
N ASN A 322 -2.07 16.01 21.82
CA ASN A 322 -1.34 15.33 22.87
C ASN A 322 -0.79 13.99 22.37
N LYS A 323 0.55 13.92 22.24
CA LYS A 323 1.31 12.68 22.05
C LYS A 323 0.80 11.63 23.04
N ILE A 324 0.15 10.58 22.56
CA ILE A 324 -0.33 9.50 23.43
C ILE A 324 0.89 8.75 23.96
N GLN A 325 1.22 8.98 25.24
CA GLN A 325 2.13 8.13 26.00
C GLN A 325 1.35 6.91 26.54
N PRO A 326 1.97 5.72 26.63
CA PRO A 326 1.25 4.45 26.78
C PRO A 326 0.59 4.16 28.15
N ASN A 327 0.51 5.13 29.08
CA ASN A 327 0.30 4.81 30.50
C ASN A 327 -0.79 5.60 31.27
N SER A 328 -1.71 6.31 30.63
CA SER A 328 -2.79 7.01 31.38
C SER A 328 -4.14 6.29 31.27
N ARG A 329 -4.57 5.66 32.38
CA ARG A 329 -5.93 5.14 32.62
C ARG A 329 -6.93 6.28 32.80
N TYR A 330 -7.83 6.58 31.86
CA TYR A 330 -9.08 7.33 32.16
C TYR A 330 -10.22 7.02 31.15
N ASN A 331 -11.46 7.19 31.64
CA ASN A 331 -12.67 6.48 31.25
C ASN A 331 -13.52 7.22 30.18
N ASN A 332 -13.85 6.51 29.07
CA ASN A 332 -15.16 6.01 28.52
C ASN A 332 -16.23 6.71 27.60
N HIS A 333 -16.14 6.92 26.27
CA HIS A 333 -17.24 6.61 25.25
C HIS A 333 -17.05 7.04 23.77
N ASN A 334 -17.10 6.02 22.85
CA ASN A 334 -17.33 5.67 21.37
C ASN A 334 -16.19 5.28 20.34
N PHE A 335 -15.59 4.11 20.48
CA PHE A 335 -14.16 3.99 20.72
C PHE A 335 -13.36 3.16 19.70
N ILE A 336 -12.08 3.49 19.48
CA ILE A 336 -11.05 2.44 19.31
C ILE A 336 -10.72 1.98 20.73
N TRP A 337 -11.02 0.73 21.07
CA TRP A 337 -11.04 0.30 22.47
C TRP A 337 -10.03 -0.82 22.76
N ASP A 338 -8.81 -0.46 23.17
CA ASP A 338 -7.99 -1.37 24.00
C ASP A 338 -8.63 -1.41 25.41
N ILE A 339 -9.48 -2.41 25.66
CA ILE A 339 -10.30 -2.44 26.88
C ILE A 339 -9.48 -3.05 28.04
N LYS A 340 -8.99 -2.19 28.94
CA LYS A 340 -8.48 -2.57 30.28
C LYS A 340 -9.46 -2.21 31.40
N PHE A 341 -10.71 -2.67 31.34
CA PHE A 341 -11.72 -2.51 32.41
C PHE A 341 -12.12 -3.83 33.06
N GLU A 342 -12.43 -3.77 34.37
CA GLU A 342 -12.66 -4.92 35.26
C GLU A 342 -14.11 -5.45 35.35
N LYS A 343 -15.14 -4.81 34.76
CA LYS A 343 -16.56 -5.28 34.89
C LYS A 343 -17.33 -5.33 33.56
N ALA A 344 -17.66 -6.54 33.09
CA ALA A 344 -18.35 -6.84 31.83
C ALA A 344 -19.75 -6.19 31.68
N ASN A 345 -20.54 -6.18 32.77
CA ASN A 345 -21.95 -5.73 32.73
C ASN A 345 -22.11 -4.24 32.41
N GLU A 346 -21.19 -3.39 32.86
CA GLU A 346 -21.23 -1.95 32.58
C GLU A 346 -21.00 -1.69 31.09
N ILE A 347 -20.01 -2.37 30.49
CA ILE A 347 -19.70 -2.25 29.06
C ILE A 347 -20.89 -2.68 28.21
N LYS A 348 -21.53 -3.80 28.55
CA LYS A 348 -22.72 -4.27 27.82
C LYS A 348 -23.83 -3.20 27.82
N LYS A 349 -24.11 -2.58 28.97
CA LYS A 349 -25.13 -1.54 29.10
C LYS A 349 -24.81 -0.32 28.23
N ILE A 350 -23.55 0.09 28.22
CA ILE A 350 -23.06 1.21 27.39
C ILE A 350 -23.24 0.90 25.92
N LEU A 351 -22.69 -0.24 25.47
CA LEU A 351 -22.74 -0.65 24.07
C LEU A 351 -24.18 -0.79 23.58
N GLY A 352 -25.04 -1.45 24.37
CA GLY A 352 -26.47 -1.55 24.07
C GLY A 352 -27.14 -0.18 23.90
N SER A 353 -26.90 0.75 24.84
CA SER A 353 -27.50 2.10 24.77
C SER A 353 -27.07 2.93 23.55
N LEU A 354 -25.89 2.65 22.99
CA LEU A 354 -25.40 3.28 21.76
C LEU A 354 -26.07 2.65 20.54
N LEU A 355 -26.20 1.33 20.54
CA LEU A 355 -26.82 0.58 19.46
C LEU A 355 -28.33 0.87 19.36
N ASP A 356 -29.01 1.06 20.49
CA ASP A 356 -30.41 1.51 20.57
C ASP A 356 -30.63 2.89 19.94
N LYS A 357 -29.58 3.72 19.87
CA LYS A 357 -29.57 5.03 19.19
C LYS A 357 -29.15 4.94 17.72
N GLU A 358 -29.22 3.74 17.15
CA GLU A 358 -28.86 3.44 15.76
C GLU A 358 -27.39 3.71 15.41
N HIS A 359 -26.49 3.78 16.40
CA HIS A 359 -25.08 4.04 16.14
C HIS A 359 -24.35 2.83 15.55
N TYR A 360 -23.32 3.10 14.74
CA TYR A 360 -22.36 2.10 14.27
C TYR A 360 -21.14 2.04 15.19
N LEU A 361 -20.74 0.84 15.61
CA LEU A 361 -19.64 0.58 16.53
C LEU A 361 -18.49 -0.13 15.82
N VAL A 362 -17.27 0.39 15.98
CA VAL A 362 -16.02 -0.23 15.51
C VAL A 362 -15.21 -0.58 16.75
N ILE A 363 -14.96 -1.86 17.01
CA ILE A 363 -14.29 -2.33 18.23
C ILE A 363 -13.01 -3.07 17.84
N LEU A 364 -11.87 -2.60 18.35
CA LEU A 364 -10.55 -3.21 18.16
C LEU A 364 -9.99 -3.62 19.52
N GLU A 365 -9.97 -4.91 19.85
CA GLU A 365 -9.61 -5.39 21.20
C GLU A 365 -8.26 -6.12 21.24
N HIS A 366 -7.39 -5.73 22.17
CA HIS A 366 -6.14 -6.45 22.44
C HIS A 366 -6.44 -7.70 23.30
N HIS A 367 -6.32 -8.89 22.69
CA HIS A 367 -6.76 -10.21 23.21
C HIS A 367 -8.30 -10.37 23.34
N GLN A 368 -8.82 -11.55 22.94
CA GLN A 368 -10.26 -11.88 22.77
C GLN A 368 -11.10 -11.96 24.08
N ASN A 369 -10.84 -11.10 25.04
CA ASN A 369 -11.34 -11.25 26.41
C ASN A 369 -12.86 -11.02 26.55
N ARG A 370 -13.56 -10.51 25.53
CA ARG A 370 -14.96 -10.05 25.64
C ARG A 370 -15.87 -10.50 24.50
N MET A 371 -15.47 -11.53 23.77
CA MET A 371 -16.25 -12.11 22.67
C MET A 371 -17.68 -12.50 23.09
N GLU A 372 -17.90 -12.90 24.34
CA GLU A 372 -19.23 -13.23 24.87
C GLU A 372 -20.19 -12.02 24.82
N ILE A 373 -19.74 -10.84 25.25
CA ILE A 373 -20.55 -9.61 25.24
C ILE A 373 -20.91 -9.23 23.81
N ILE A 374 -19.93 -9.31 22.90
CA ILE A 374 -20.14 -9.03 21.48
C ILE A 374 -21.15 -10.00 20.88
N ASN A 375 -21.03 -11.29 21.20
CA ASN A 375 -21.95 -12.30 20.73
C ASN A 375 -23.39 -12.06 21.23
N GLU A 376 -23.57 -11.68 22.50
CA GLU A 376 -24.89 -11.37 23.04
C GLU A 376 -25.52 -10.16 22.32
N LEU A 377 -24.80 -9.06 22.16
CA LEU A 377 -25.28 -7.87 21.44
C LEU A 377 -25.59 -8.19 19.97
N TRP A 378 -24.79 -9.06 19.35
CA TRP A 378 -25.01 -9.53 17.99
C TRP A 378 -26.33 -10.31 17.87
N GLN A 379 -26.59 -11.22 18.81
CA GLN A 379 -27.82 -12.02 18.88
C GLN A 379 -29.07 -11.18 19.20
N GLN A 380 -28.90 -10.03 19.84
CA GLN A 380 -29.98 -9.06 20.09
C GLN A 380 -30.41 -8.25 18.84
N GLY A 381 -29.84 -8.54 17.67
CA GLY A 381 -30.22 -7.92 16.40
C GLY A 381 -29.30 -6.80 15.94
N HIS A 382 -28.28 -6.43 16.73
CA HIS A 382 -27.34 -5.36 16.40
C HIS A 382 -26.21 -5.77 15.45
N SER A 383 -26.27 -6.98 14.88
CA SER A 383 -25.25 -7.54 13.98
C SER A 383 -24.85 -6.63 12.82
N GLN A 384 -25.75 -5.77 12.33
CA GLN A 384 -25.45 -4.84 11.24
C GLN A 384 -24.64 -3.63 11.70
N GLN A 385 -24.75 -3.25 12.98
CA GLN A 385 -24.18 -2.04 13.56
C GLN A 385 -22.81 -2.27 14.23
N ILE A 386 -22.41 -3.52 14.47
CA ILE A 386 -21.17 -3.84 15.20
C ILE A 386 -20.11 -4.36 14.24
N PHE A 387 -18.92 -3.78 14.26
CA PHE A 387 -17.68 -4.37 13.80
C PHE A 387 -16.78 -4.68 14.99
N TYR A 388 -16.20 -5.88 15.01
CA TYR A 388 -15.27 -6.30 16.05
C TYR A 388 -14.08 -7.05 15.41
N GLU A 389 -12.88 -6.63 15.78
CA GLU A 389 -11.63 -7.32 15.46
C GLU A 389 -10.78 -7.41 16.72
N SER A 390 -10.31 -8.61 17.03
CA SER A 390 -9.29 -8.80 18.06
C SER A 390 -7.91 -8.79 17.42
N TYR A 391 -6.92 -8.26 18.14
CA TYR A 391 -5.52 -8.29 17.72
C TYR A 391 -4.62 -8.74 18.87
N THR A 392 -3.43 -9.20 18.50
CA THR A 392 -2.38 -9.62 19.43
C THR A 392 -1.09 -8.87 19.11
N GLY A 393 -0.08 -8.98 19.98
CA GLY A 393 1.22 -8.35 19.76
C GLY A 393 1.94 -8.71 18.46
N ALA A 394 1.56 -9.83 17.81
CA ALA A 394 2.11 -10.25 16.52
C ALA A 394 1.26 -9.82 15.31
N SER A 395 0.05 -9.28 15.54
CA SER A 395 -0.85 -8.86 14.47
C SER A 395 -0.29 -7.65 13.73
N PRO A 396 -0.41 -7.60 12.38
CA PRO A 396 -0.10 -6.42 11.60
C PRO A 396 -0.86 -5.16 12.08
N LEU A 397 -2.09 -5.32 12.56
CA LEU A 397 -2.89 -4.20 13.06
C LEU A 397 -2.24 -3.52 14.27
N GLU A 398 -1.60 -4.29 15.17
CA GLU A 398 -0.94 -3.72 16.36
C GLU A 398 0.18 -2.76 15.97
N HIS A 399 0.92 -3.08 14.90
CA HIS A 399 1.98 -2.20 14.43
C HIS A 399 1.42 -0.85 13.96
N ILE A 400 0.30 -0.85 13.24
CA ILE A 400 -0.39 0.37 12.83
C ILE A 400 -0.84 1.18 14.04
N LEU A 401 -1.46 0.50 15.02
CA LEU A 401 -1.98 1.16 16.22
C LEU A 401 -0.87 1.73 17.11
N ARG A 402 0.32 1.14 17.10
CA ARG A 402 1.50 1.66 17.82
C ARG A 402 2.28 2.73 17.05
N SER A 403 2.14 2.78 15.73
CA SER A 403 2.93 3.64 14.83
C SER A 403 2.06 4.66 14.10
N PHE A 404 1.15 5.33 14.82
CA PHE A 404 0.34 6.40 14.24
C PHE A 404 1.22 7.55 13.69
N PRO A 405 0.85 8.15 12.55
CA PRO A 405 1.57 9.29 12.01
C PRO A 405 1.56 10.48 12.96
N ASN A 406 2.71 11.15 13.13
CA ASN A 406 2.80 12.39 13.92
C ASN A 406 2.09 13.58 13.24
N ASN A 407 1.91 13.54 11.92
CA ASN A 407 1.19 14.58 11.19
C ASN A 407 -0.32 14.43 11.40
N ARG A 408 -0.96 15.52 11.86
CA ARG A 408 -2.41 15.57 12.14
C ARG A 408 -3.26 15.06 10.98
N TYR A 409 -3.03 15.52 9.76
CA TYR A 409 -3.87 15.14 8.63
C TYR A 409 -3.63 13.70 8.17
N LYS A 410 -2.38 13.23 8.16
CA LYS A 410 -2.08 11.81 7.87
C LYS A 410 -2.73 10.87 8.90
N CYS A 411 -2.76 11.32 10.15
CA CYS A 411 -3.41 10.61 11.24
C CYS A 411 -4.95 10.60 11.07
N GLN A 412 -5.56 11.69 10.59
CA GLN A 412 -6.97 11.69 10.16
C GLN A 412 -7.25 10.71 9.01
N ILE A 413 -6.37 10.68 8.00
CA ILE A 413 -6.52 9.76 6.85
C ILE A 413 -6.50 8.30 7.33
N LEU A 414 -5.51 7.92 8.15
CA LEU A 414 -5.43 6.58 8.71
C LEU A 414 -6.68 6.23 9.55
N PHE A 415 -7.12 7.17 10.38
CA PHE A 415 -8.34 7.01 11.16
C PHE A 415 -9.57 6.73 10.28
N TRP A 416 -9.78 7.51 9.22
CA TRP A 416 -10.90 7.26 8.30
C TRP A 416 -10.78 5.94 7.54
N ASN A 417 -9.56 5.52 7.18
CA ASN A 417 -9.34 4.22 6.56
C ASN A 417 -9.63 3.05 7.52
N LEU A 418 -9.32 3.18 8.81
CA LEU A 418 -9.69 2.18 9.84
C LEU A 418 -11.22 2.06 9.96
N ILE A 419 -11.93 3.18 10.01
CA ILE A 419 -13.41 3.16 10.03
C ILE A 419 -13.96 2.56 8.73
N LEU A 420 -13.40 2.93 7.58
CA LEU A 420 -13.81 2.38 6.29
C LEU A 420 -13.68 0.85 6.29
N ALA A 421 -12.53 0.32 6.72
CA ALA A 421 -12.30 -1.12 6.82
C ALA A 421 -13.33 -1.81 7.72
N GLY A 422 -13.68 -1.20 8.86
CA GLY A 422 -14.69 -1.72 9.78
C GLY A 422 -16.12 -1.71 9.22
N VAL A 423 -16.43 -0.80 8.29
CA VAL A 423 -17.76 -0.67 7.66
C VAL A 423 -17.89 -1.55 6.42
N LEU A 424 -16.78 -1.87 5.75
CA LEU A 424 -16.80 -2.65 4.52
C LEU A 424 -17.20 -4.12 4.77
N LYS A 425 -18.37 -4.49 4.23
CA LYS A 425 -18.82 -5.88 4.09
C LYS A 425 -18.07 -6.54 2.93
N ILE A 426 -17.20 -7.50 3.23
CA ILE A 426 -16.39 -8.21 2.24
C ILE A 426 -16.88 -9.65 2.18
N MET A 427 -17.26 -10.12 1.01
CA MET A 427 -17.57 -11.53 0.76
C MET A 427 -16.41 -12.21 0.06
N ILE A 428 -16.02 -13.40 0.52
CA ILE A 428 -14.95 -14.20 -0.07
C ILE A 428 -15.56 -15.51 -0.58
N LEU A 429 -15.51 -15.68 -1.90
CA LEU A 429 -15.92 -16.89 -2.61
C LEU A 429 -14.64 -17.57 -3.09
N ASP A 430 -14.04 -18.41 -2.25
CA ASP A 430 -12.89 -19.26 -2.59
C ASP A 430 -13.02 -20.58 -1.84
N GLU A 431 -12.89 -21.69 -2.56
CA GLU A 431 -13.06 -23.04 -2.02
C GLU A 431 -12.02 -23.38 -0.94
N ARG A 432 -10.77 -22.89 -1.06
CA ARG A 432 -9.69 -23.17 -0.12
C ARG A 432 -9.88 -22.40 1.17
N VAL A 433 -10.30 -21.13 1.06
CA VAL A 433 -10.63 -20.30 2.22
C VAL A 433 -11.81 -20.92 2.99
N LYS A 434 -12.87 -21.33 2.27
CA LYS A 434 -14.03 -22.01 2.88
C LYS A 434 -13.63 -23.29 3.62
N GLU A 435 -12.77 -24.12 3.03
CA GLU A 435 -12.33 -25.40 3.61
C GLU A 435 -11.38 -25.23 4.79
N ALA A 436 -10.56 -24.18 4.80
CA ALA A 436 -9.59 -23.93 5.86
C ALA A 436 -10.22 -23.37 7.15
N ILE A 437 -11.38 -22.72 7.06
CA ILE A 437 -12.02 -22.00 8.17
C ILE A 437 -13.03 -22.88 8.91
N LYS A 438 -12.88 -23.01 10.22
CA LYS A 438 -13.82 -23.68 11.13
C LYS A 438 -15.03 -22.79 11.44
N ASP A 439 -16.11 -23.36 12.00
CA ASP A 439 -17.34 -22.60 12.29
C ASP A 439 -17.12 -21.44 13.28
N GLU A 440 -16.30 -21.65 14.32
CA GLU A 440 -15.94 -20.60 15.29
C GLU A 440 -15.15 -19.45 14.63
N GLU A 441 -14.25 -19.79 13.71
CA GLU A 441 -13.47 -18.81 12.95
C GLU A 441 -14.35 -18.06 11.95
N ARG A 442 -15.32 -18.75 11.31
CA ARG A 442 -16.30 -18.12 10.42
C ARG A 442 -17.11 -17.07 11.17
N LYS A 443 -17.55 -17.38 12.40
CA LYS A 443 -18.25 -16.42 13.25
C LYS A 443 -17.38 -15.21 13.60
N THR A 444 -16.11 -15.43 13.91
CA THR A 444 -15.13 -14.35 14.14
C THR A 444 -14.98 -13.47 12.89
N LEU A 445 -14.91 -14.05 11.69
CA LEU A 445 -14.87 -13.31 10.44
C LEU A 445 -16.15 -12.51 10.19
N GLU A 446 -17.32 -13.04 10.54
CA GLU A 446 -18.58 -12.29 10.45
C GLU A 446 -18.58 -11.04 11.34
N TYR A 447 -18.01 -11.12 12.55
CA TYR A 447 -17.81 -9.95 13.42
C TYR A 447 -16.91 -8.89 12.77
N MET A 448 -15.94 -9.33 11.95
CA MET A 448 -15.09 -8.47 11.12
C MET A 448 -15.76 -8.04 9.79
N LYS A 449 -17.06 -8.32 9.60
CA LYS A 449 -17.81 -8.10 8.36
C LYS A 449 -17.20 -8.81 7.14
N ILE A 450 -16.61 -9.98 7.36
CA ILE A 450 -16.09 -10.87 6.33
C ILE A 450 -17.01 -12.07 6.23
N PHE A 451 -17.62 -12.27 5.07
CA PHE A 451 -18.58 -13.33 4.82
C PHE A 451 -17.95 -14.41 3.94
N VAL A 452 -17.83 -15.61 4.49
CA VAL A 452 -17.42 -16.82 3.76
C VAL A 452 -18.62 -17.76 3.74
N PRO A 453 -19.03 -18.29 2.57
CA PRO A 453 -20.21 -19.15 2.47
C PRO A 453 -20.19 -20.33 3.45
N GLU A 454 -21.37 -20.64 3.99
CA GLU A 454 -21.58 -21.79 4.85
C GLU A 454 -21.37 -23.12 4.09
N GLN A 455 -21.26 -24.22 4.82
CA GLN A 455 -20.98 -25.53 4.23
C GLN A 455 -22.00 -25.94 3.15
N GLN A 456 -23.26 -25.51 3.28
CA GLN A 456 -24.33 -25.83 2.35
C GLN A 456 -24.16 -25.25 0.94
N ILE A 457 -23.38 -24.17 0.76
CA ILE A 457 -23.12 -23.57 -0.54
C ILE A 457 -21.88 -24.23 -1.15
N ASP A 458 -22.05 -25.16 -2.08
CA ASP A 458 -20.91 -25.86 -2.70
C ASP A 458 -20.13 -24.95 -3.67
N LEU A 459 -18.88 -24.59 -3.31
CA LEU A 459 -17.98 -23.83 -4.19
C LEU A 459 -17.11 -24.73 -5.08
N LYS A 460 -17.07 -26.05 -4.82
CA LYS A 460 -16.41 -27.03 -5.68
C LYS A 460 -17.24 -27.30 -6.93
N SER A 461 -18.57 -27.30 -6.79
CA SER A 461 -19.55 -27.40 -7.88
C SER A 461 -20.58 -26.25 -7.79
N PRO A 462 -20.16 -25.00 -8.10
CA PRO A 462 -20.95 -23.81 -7.85
C PRO A 462 -22.24 -23.77 -8.67
N ASN A 463 -23.36 -23.54 -7.98
CA ASN A 463 -24.62 -23.14 -8.59
C ASN A 463 -24.72 -21.61 -8.60
N GLU A 464 -24.86 -21.02 -9.79
CA GLU A 464 -24.85 -19.57 -9.98
C GLU A 464 -26.02 -18.86 -9.26
N ASP A 465 -27.21 -19.45 -9.24
CA ASP A 465 -28.38 -18.87 -8.58
C ASP A 465 -28.25 -18.88 -7.06
N GLN A 466 -27.67 -19.95 -6.49
CA GLN A 466 -27.36 -19.99 -5.06
C GLN A 466 -26.35 -18.91 -4.66
N ILE A 467 -25.30 -18.71 -5.46
CA ILE A 467 -24.30 -17.66 -5.23
C ILE A 467 -24.94 -16.27 -5.33
N LYS A 468 -25.75 -16.02 -6.37
CA LYS A 468 -26.47 -14.75 -6.54
C LYS A 468 -27.42 -14.48 -5.38
N ASN A 469 -28.12 -15.49 -4.88
CA ASN A 469 -29.01 -15.35 -3.74
C ASN A 469 -28.24 -15.04 -2.45
N TYR A 470 -27.11 -15.71 -2.22
CA TYR A 470 -26.24 -15.42 -1.08
C TYR A 470 -25.68 -13.99 -1.10
N ILE A 471 -25.25 -13.51 -2.28
CA ILE A 471 -24.83 -12.11 -2.50
C ILE A 471 -25.99 -11.15 -2.16
N LYS A 472 -27.20 -11.42 -2.64
CA LYS A 472 -28.39 -10.59 -2.35
C LYS A 472 -28.75 -10.57 -0.87
N GLU A 473 -28.60 -11.70 -0.17
CA GLU A 473 -28.90 -11.85 1.25
C GLU A 473 -27.91 -11.04 2.10
N LYS A 474 -26.60 -11.27 1.92
CA LYS A 474 -25.57 -10.62 2.76
C LYS A 474 -25.29 -9.17 2.37
N LYS A 475 -25.69 -8.74 1.17
CA LYS A 475 -25.50 -7.38 0.62
C LYS A 475 -24.06 -6.88 0.82
N PRO A 476 -23.06 -7.60 0.28
CA PRO A 476 -21.67 -7.22 0.45
C PRO A 476 -21.36 -5.93 -0.32
N HIS A 477 -20.46 -5.11 0.24
CA HIS A 477 -19.90 -3.98 -0.48
C HIS A 477 -18.86 -4.45 -1.49
N ILE A 478 -18.11 -5.51 -1.17
CA ILE A 478 -17.07 -6.07 -2.02
C ILE A 478 -17.20 -7.60 -2.10
N VAL A 479 -17.00 -8.16 -3.29
CA VAL A 479 -16.90 -9.62 -3.51
C VAL A 479 -15.52 -9.96 -4.06
N ALA A 480 -14.76 -10.78 -3.34
CA ALA A 480 -13.57 -11.44 -3.84
C ALA A 480 -13.94 -12.86 -4.30
N ILE A 481 -13.81 -13.17 -5.59
CA ILE A 481 -14.22 -14.46 -6.16
C ILE A 481 -13.06 -15.16 -6.87
N HIS A 482 -12.84 -16.43 -6.53
CA HIS A 482 -11.82 -17.24 -7.15
C HIS A 482 -12.14 -17.49 -8.62
N ALA A 483 -11.15 -17.31 -9.50
CA ALA A 483 -11.32 -17.46 -10.95
C ALA A 483 -11.86 -18.86 -11.32
N GLY A 484 -11.43 -19.91 -10.60
CA GLY A 484 -11.90 -21.27 -10.82
C GLY A 484 -13.40 -21.46 -10.56
N ILE A 485 -14.03 -20.64 -9.71
CA ILE A 485 -15.48 -20.67 -9.48
C ILE A 485 -16.22 -20.12 -10.70
N LEU A 486 -15.75 -19.00 -11.26
CA LEU A 486 -16.29 -18.41 -12.50
C LEU A 486 -16.21 -19.40 -13.67
N ASP A 487 -15.08 -20.10 -13.79
CA ASP A 487 -14.90 -21.14 -14.82
C ASP A 487 -15.88 -22.30 -14.70
N LYS A 488 -16.14 -22.75 -13.47
CA LYS A 488 -17.08 -23.83 -13.18
C LYS A 488 -18.54 -23.43 -13.40
N MET A 489 -18.87 -22.14 -13.19
CA MET A 489 -20.17 -21.58 -13.57
C MET A 489 -20.32 -21.36 -15.09
N GLY A 490 -19.27 -21.56 -15.88
CA GLY A 490 -19.31 -21.46 -17.34
C GLY A 490 -18.81 -20.14 -17.93
N HIS A 491 -18.27 -19.23 -17.10
CA HIS A 491 -17.67 -17.96 -17.54
C HIS A 491 -16.20 -18.15 -17.95
N LYS A 492 -16.00 -18.89 -19.04
CA LYS A 492 -14.66 -19.31 -19.51
C LYS A 492 -13.97 -18.30 -20.45
N SER A 493 -14.60 -17.18 -20.79
CA SER A 493 -14.01 -16.14 -21.65
C SER A 493 -14.00 -14.77 -20.97
N PRO A 494 -13.08 -13.87 -21.36
CA PRO A 494 -13.00 -12.50 -20.83
C PRO A 494 -14.32 -11.74 -20.90
N GLU A 495 -15.07 -11.90 -21.99
CA GLU A 495 -16.36 -11.25 -22.24
C GLU A 495 -17.42 -11.75 -21.26
N LYS A 496 -17.52 -13.07 -21.09
CA LYS A 496 -18.49 -13.67 -20.16
C LYS A 496 -18.21 -13.30 -18.71
N VAL A 497 -16.94 -13.23 -18.31
CA VAL A 497 -16.56 -12.76 -16.98
C VAL A 497 -16.92 -11.29 -16.80
N LYS A 498 -16.66 -10.44 -17.81
CA LYS A 498 -17.03 -9.02 -17.77
C LYS A 498 -18.55 -8.84 -17.65
N GLU A 499 -19.33 -9.55 -18.46
CA GLU A 499 -20.80 -9.54 -18.44
C GLU A 499 -21.33 -9.92 -17.05
N TRP A 500 -20.80 -11.01 -16.48
CA TRP A 500 -21.17 -11.44 -15.14
C TRP A 500 -20.86 -10.36 -14.10
N VAL A 501 -19.63 -9.83 -14.08
CA VAL A 501 -19.24 -8.78 -13.12
C VAL A 501 -20.13 -7.55 -13.25
N VAL A 502 -20.31 -7.01 -14.47
CA VAL A 502 -21.14 -5.82 -14.71
C VAL A 502 -22.59 -6.05 -14.28
N SER A 503 -23.14 -7.26 -14.50
CA SER A 503 -24.50 -7.61 -14.07
C SER A 503 -24.71 -7.56 -12.55
N GLN A 504 -23.64 -7.77 -11.77
CA GLN A 504 -23.68 -7.78 -10.31
C GLN A 504 -23.36 -6.40 -9.68
N CYS A 505 -22.77 -5.46 -10.45
CA CYS A 505 -22.31 -4.15 -9.96
C CYS A 505 -23.43 -3.22 -9.46
N ASN A 506 -24.70 -3.48 -9.76
CA ASN A 506 -25.80 -2.59 -9.35
C ASN A 506 -25.91 -2.41 -7.83
N ASN A 507 -25.47 -3.40 -7.04
CA ASN A 507 -25.54 -3.37 -5.56
C ASN A 507 -24.18 -3.61 -4.87
N ILE A 508 -23.10 -3.77 -5.64
CA ILE A 508 -21.78 -4.14 -5.13
C ILE A 508 -20.79 -3.08 -5.59
N LEU A 509 -20.04 -2.49 -4.67
CA LEU A 509 -19.06 -1.44 -5.00
C LEU A 509 -17.92 -1.98 -5.85
N ARG A 510 -17.49 -3.22 -5.60
CA ARG A 510 -16.41 -3.85 -6.35
C ARG A 510 -16.47 -5.36 -6.32
N ILE A 511 -16.13 -5.96 -7.46
CA ILE A 511 -15.82 -7.38 -7.57
C ILE A 511 -14.34 -7.52 -7.94
N VAL A 512 -13.61 -8.33 -7.18
CA VAL A 512 -12.19 -8.63 -7.40
C VAL A 512 -12.06 -10.11 -7.73
N ILE A 513 -11.36 -10.42 -8.80
CA ILE A 513 -11.07 -11.81 -9.17
C ILE A 513 -9.76 -12.22 -8.52
N VAL A 514 -9.74 -13.39 -7.88
CA VAL A 514 -8.55 -13.92 -7.19
C VAL A 514 -8.07 -15.24 -7.80
N SER A 515 -6.76 -15.48 -7.76
CA SER A 515 -6.13 -16.72 -8.23
C SER A 515 -4.80 -16.96 -7.53
N GLY A 516 -4.43 -18.24 -7.37
CA GLY A 516 -3.12 -18.65 -6.85
C GLY A 516 -2.01 -18.77 -7.89
N ARG A 517 -2.31 -18.66 -9.20
CA ARG A 517 -1.36 -18.93 -10.30
C ARG A 517 -1.13 -17.72 -11.22
N GLY A 518 -1.29 -16.50 -10.69
CA GLY A 518 -1.33 -15.29 -11.50
C GLY A 518 -2.68 -15.11 -12.21
N ARG A 519 -2.79 -14.08 -13.06
CA ARG A 519 -4.03 -13.71 -13.76
C ARG A 519 -4.35 -14.74 -14.86
N PRO A 520 -5.47 -15.47 -14.76
CA PRO A 520 -5.89 -16.39 -15.81
C PRO A 520 -6.31 -15.66 -17.11
N THR A 521 -6.20 -16.33 -18.25
CA THR A 521 -6.47 -15.72 -19.58
C THR A 521 -7.93 -15.35 -19.81
N ASN A 522 -8.86 -16.00 -19.12
CA ASN A 522 -10.28 -15.69 -19.10
C ASN A 522 -10.63 -14.47 -18.23
N VAL A 523 -9.68 -13.90 -17.49
CA VAL A 523 -9.94 -12.76 -16.60
C VAL A 523 -9.60 -11.45 -17.33
N PRO A 524 -10.60 -10.67 -17.78
CA PRO A 524 -10.40 -9.49 -18.60
C PRO A 524 -9.68 -8.42 -17.82
N ASP A 525 -8.67 -7.81 -18.42
CA ASP A 525 -7.86 -6.72 -17.88
C ASP A 525 -8.62 -5.54 -17.27
N THR A 526 -9.86 -5.31 -17.70
CA THR A 526 -10.74 -4.24 -17.19
C THR A 526 -11.32 -4.51 -15.81
N ILE A 527 -11.10 -5.69 -15.22
CA ILE A 527 -11.63 -6.11 -13.92
C ILE A 527 -10.49 -6.18 -12.88
N PRO A 528 -10.71 -5.76 -11.61
CA PRO A 528 -9.71 -5.88 -10.57
C PRO A 528 -9.26 -7.33 -10.37
N PHE A 529 -7.95 -7.52 -10.18
CA PHE A 529 -7.36 -8.82 -9.91
C PHE A 529 -6.44 -8.73 -8.69
N LEU A 530 -6.41 -9.78 -7.88
CA LEU A 530 -5.48 -9.92 -6.75
C LEU A 530 -4.98 -11.36 -6.69
N SER A 531 -3.74 -11.56 -6.22
CA SER A 531 -3.32 -12.90 -5.78
C SER A 531 -4.22 -13.37 -4.65
N ILE A 532 -4.41 -14.68 -4.48
CA ILE A 532 -5.11 -15.20 -3.32
C ILE A 532 -4.32 -15.02 -2.01
N THR A 533 -2.98 -14.88 -2.10
CA THR A 533 -2.11 -14.87 -0.91
C THR A 533 -2.52 -13.85 0.16
N PRO A 534 -2.82 -12.57 -0.16
CA PRO A 534 -3.30 -11.62 0.86
C PRO A 534 -4.64 -12.02 1.47
N ILE A 535 -5.54 -12.64 0.69
CA ILE A 535 -6.82 -13.13 1.20
C ILE A 535 -6.59 -14.24 2.24
N GLU A 536 -5.80 -15.26 1.89
CA GLU A 536 -5.44 -16.35 2.81
C GLU A 536 -4.72 -15.79 4.05
N HIS A 537 -3.73 -14.91 3.84
CA HIS A 537 -2.89 -14.34 4.89
C HIS A 537 -3.71 -13.61 5.97
N TYR A 538 -4.64 -12.75 5.57
CA TYR A 538 -5.40 -11.91 6.49
C TYR A 538 -6.71 -12.53 6.99
N THR A 539 -7.07 -13.74 6.55
CA THR A 539 -8.32 -14.41 6.98
C THR A 539 -8.09 -15.73 7.69
N ILE A 540 -7.26 -16.62 7.12
CA ILE A 540 -7.04 -17.98 7.62
C ILE A 540 -6.08 -17.97 8.80
N TYR A 541 -4.93 -17.29 8.67
CA TYR A 541 -3.88 -17.33 9.69
C TYR A 541 -4.21 -16.40 10.85
N GLU A 542 -4.65 -16.95 11.98
CA GLU A 542 -5.07 -16.21 13.16
C GLU A 542 -4.05 -15.14 13.62
N SER A 543 -2.76 -15.48 13.63
CA SER A 543 -1.68 -14.58 14.06
C SER A 543 -1.51 -13.35 13.16
N TYR A 544 -1.94 -13.44 11.90
CA TYR A 544 -1.81 -12.39 10.89
C TYR A 544 -3.15 -11.77 10.50
N ARG A 545 -4.27 -12.29 11.03
CA ARG A 545 -5.62 -11.85 10.71
C ARG A 545 -5.73 -10.33 10.90
N SER A 546 -6.17 -9.63 9.86
CA SER A 546 -6.39 -8.19 9.91
C SER A 546 -7.39 -7.68 8.88
N LYS A 547 -8.52 -7.10 9.33
CA LYS A 547 -9.52 -6.55 8.40
C LYS A 547 -8.96 -5.35 7.65
N PHE A 548 -8.23 -4.49 8.36
CA PHE A 548 -7.67 -3.27 7.79
C PHE A 548 -6.78 -3.58 6.57
N HIS A 549 -5.80 -4.47 6.74
CA HIS A 549 -4.88 -4.82 5.66
C HIS A 549 -5.58 -5.55 4.51
N LEU A 550 -6.53 -6.45 4.82
CA LEU A 550 -7.35 -7.09 3.80
C LEU A 550 -8.12 -6.07 2.96
N ALA A 551 -8.75 -5.08 3.62
CA ALA A 551 -9.50 -4.03 2.94
C ALA A 551 -8.57 -3.17 2.06
N GLU A 552 -7.41 -2.77 2.56
CA GLU A 552 -6.43 -1.99 1.80
C GLU A 552 -5.96 -2.74 0.54
N GLU A 553 -5.62 -4.04 0.65
CA GLU A 553 -5.21 -4.87 -0.50
C GLU A 553 -6.32 -5.00 -1.56
N ILE A 554 -7.56 -5.24 -1.13
CA ILE A 554 -8.72 -5.37 -2.03
C ILE A 554 -9.09 -4.02 -2.67
N LEU A 555 -9.01 -2.92 -1.92
CA LEU A 555 -9.25 -1.57 -2.45
C LEU A 555 -8.12 -1.12 -3.39
N ALA A 556 -6.90 -1.60 -3.15
CA ALA A 556 -5.72 -1.40 -4.00
C ALA A 556 -5.65 -2.37 -5.19
N ALA A 557 -6.44 -3.45 -5.21
CA ALA A 557 -6.53 -4.34 -6.36
C ALA A 557 -6.87 -3.53 -7.61
N ARG A 558 -5.98 -3.61 -8.61
CA ARG A 558 -6.05 -2.89 -9.88
C ARG A 558 -5.65 -3.84 -11.02
N ARG A 559 -5.82 -3.38 -12.25
CA ARG A 559 -5.24 -4.03 -13.42
C ARG A 559 -3.71 -4.09 -13.27
N ILE A 560 -3.10 -5.23 -13.58
CA ILE A 560 -1.65 -5.29 -13.82
C ILE A 560 -1.42 -4.70 -15.20
N LYS A 561 -0.63 -3.62 -15.31
CA LYS A 561 -0.31 -3.04 -16.62
C LYS A 561 0.53 -4.02 -17.42
N HIS A 562 0.00 -4.45 -18.55
CA HIS A 562 0.78 -4.92 -19.69
C HIS A 562 0.71 -3.81 -20.73
N GLU A 563 1.58 -2.81 -20.61
CA GLU A 563 1.84 -1.85 -21.69
C GLU A 563 3.35 -1.75 -21.90
#